data_AF-A0A9D2IG90-F1
#
_entry.id   AF-A0A9D2IG90-F1
#
_cell.length_a   1.000
_cell.length_b   1.000
_cell.length_c   1.000
_cell.angle_alpha   90.00
_cell.angle_beta   90.00
_cell.angle_gamma   90.00
#
_symmetry.space_group_name_H-M   'P 1'
#
loop_
_entity.id
_entity.type
_entity.pdbx_description
1 polymer ?
#
loop_
_entity_poly.entity_id
_entity_poly.type
_entity_poly.pdbx_seq_one_letter_code
_entity_poly.pdbx_strand_id
1 'polypeptide(L)'
;MKEQISERTADFLFYYLLGVTLEDIENLNEEEVISVCANRAYLDMNRTLKFNNACEAKDRKSFCHSICKLMTEEVLKMLKDSDIDQFDAWHRDTCRQIIKTATKYPELKGKKVLDRIENRYDNSERFYYGQAQKCLNMTIKYMWITGKWNKKLQLLLPVLHVPVDSYIIEAVWNTDGWEDVIEGILVKDKRKSGQFNSNKVVPWSKWNEKQYIDFQKNLRGKLKTQQKPIEWEEKTWIEIAKQRAN
;
A
#
# COMPACT_ATOMS: atom_id res chain seq x y z
N MET A 1 21.94 -22.49 -11.11
CA MET A 1 22.37 -21.26 -11.78
C MET A 1 21.10 -20.45 -12.04
N LYS A 2 20.89 -19.31 -11.36
CA LYS A 2 19.79 -18.42 -11.74
C LYS A 2 20.29 -17.66 -12.97
N GLU A 3 19.73 -17.95 -14.14
CA GLU A 3 20.02 -17.17 -15.35
C GLU A 3 19.66 -15.70 -15.09
N GLN A 4 20.52 -14.78 -15.55
CA GLN A 4 20.19 -13.37 -15.55
C GLN A 4 19.05 -13.13 -16.52
N ILE A 5 18.05 -12.37 -16.09
CA ILE A 5 16.93 -11.94 -16.93
C ILE A 5 17.50 -11.05 -18.04
N SER A 6 17.15 -11.32 -19.31
CA SER A 6 17.58 -10.47 -20.42
C SER A 6 16.99 -9.06 -20.29
N GLU A 7 17.69 -8.04 -20.77
CA GLU A 7 17.22 -6.64 -20.76
C GLU A 7 15.82 -6.50 -21.39
N ARG A 8 15.59 -7.12 -22.57
CA ARG A 8 14.27 -7.14 -23.22
C ARG A 8 13.18 -7.76 -22.34
N THR A 9 13.51 -8.80 -21.59
CA THR A 9 12.56 -9.43 -20.66
C THR A 9 12.30 -8.51 -19.48
N ALA A 10 13.32 -7.85 -18.95
CA ALA A 10 13.17 -6.89 -17.87
C ALA A 10 12.31 -5.69 -18.32
N ASP A 11 12.57 -5.14 -19.50
CA ASP A 11 11.75 -4.07 -20.10
C ASP A 11 10.29 -4.48 -20.27
N PHE A 12 10.03 -5.68 -20.78
CA PHE A 12 8.67 -6.19 -20.91
C PHE A 12 7.96 -6.26 -19.55
N LEU A 13 8.64 -6.78 -18.51
CA LEU A 13 8.08 -6.89 -17.16
C LEU A 13 7.86 -5.51 -16.51
N PHE A 14 8.80 -4.58 -16.70
CA PHE A 14 8.67 -3.20 -16.22
C PHE A 14 7.53 -2.48 -16.92
N TYR A 15 7.43 -2.59 -18.24
CA TYR A 15 6.34 -1.99 -19.00
C TYR A 15 4.99 -2.58 -18.60
N TYR A 16 4.92 -3.89 -18.41
CA TYR A 16 3.70 -4.56 -17.91
C TYR A 16 3.31 -4.07 -16.51
N LEU A 17 4.28 -3.90 -15.62
CA LEU A 17 4.02 -3.52 -14.23
C LEU A 17 3.72 -2.04 -14.06
N LEU A 18 4.53 -1.16 -14.67
CA LEU A 18 4.59 0.28 -14.41
C LEU A 18 4.20 1.13 -15.64
N GLY A 19 4.10 0.54 -16.83
CA GLY A 19 3.84 1.27 -18.08
C GLY A 19 5.05 2.02 -18.63
N VAL A 20 6.26 1.70 -18.16
CA VAL A 20 7.55 2.30 -18.57
C VAL A 20 8.61 1.20 -18.63
N THR A 21 9.62 1.36 -19.49
CA THR A 21 10.77 0.44 -19.61
C THR A 21 11.87 0.77 -18.60
N LEU A 22 12.95 -0.04 -18.55
CA LEU A 22 14.14 0.32 -17.77
C LEU A 22 14.80 1.59 -18.33
N GLU A 23 14.90 1.70 -19.66
CA GLU A 23 15.43 2.88 -20.34
C GLU A 23 14.63 4.15 -19.97
N ASP A 24 13.30 4.07 -19.91
CA ASP A 24 12.46 5.19 -19.45
C ASP A 24 12.81 5.58 -18.01
N ILE A 25 12.94 4.60 -17.10
CA ILE A 25 13.28 4.84 -15.69
C ILE A 25 14.64 5.54 -15.53
N GLU A 26 15.61 5.22 -16.38
CA GLU A 26 16.93 5.85 -16.38
C GLU A 26 16.86 7.31 -16.84
N ASN A 27 16.06 7.60 -17.86
CA ASN A 27 15.91 8.92 -18.45
C ASN A 27 15.01 9.87 -17.64
N LEU A 28 14.06 9.33 -16.88
CA LEU A 28 13.18 10.13 -16.01
C LEU A 28 13.92 10.64 -14.75
N ASN A 29 13.56 11.85 -14.33
CA ASN A 29 14.04 12.40 -13.07
C ASN A 29 13.38 11.71 -11.85
N GLU A 30 13.88 11.99 -10.64
CA GLU A 30 13.38 11.33 -9.43
C GLU A 30 11.86 11.50 -9.22
N GLU A 31 11.35 12.73 -9.39
CA GLU A 31 9.94 13.05 -9.19
C GLU A 31 9.05 12.31 -10.20
N GLU A 32 9.48 12.24 -11.46
CA GLU A 32 8.77 11.53 -12.52
C GLU A 32 8.68 10.03 -12.25
N VAL A 33 9.78 9.39 -11.84
CA VAL A 33 9.77 7.95 -11.50
C VAL A 33 8.90 7.67 -10.27
N ILE A 34 8.96 8.53 -9.25
CA ILE A 34 8.07 8.41 -8.07
C ILE A 34 6.61 8.57 -8.51
N SER A 35 6.31 9.51 -9.40
CA SER A 35 4.95 9.70 -9.94
C SER A 35 4.45 8.47 -10.69
N VAL A 36 5.29 7.79 -11.49
CA VAL A 36 4.94 6.51 -12.13
C VAL A 36 4.57 5.46 -11.07
N CYS A 37 5.40 5.31 -10.03
CA CYS A 37 5.16 4.38 -8.93
C CYS A 37 3.85 4.70 -8.18
N ALA A 38 3.62 5.98 -7.88
CA ALA A 38 2.43 6.49 -7.21
C ALA A 38 1.15 6.24 -8.02
N ASN A 39 1.19 6.50 -9.33
CA ASN A 39 0.06 6.23 -10.21
C ASN A 39 -0.25 4.73 -10.25
N ARG A 40 0.78 3.87 -10.33
CA ARG A 40 0.55 2.43 -10.32
C ARG A 40 -0.05 1.96 -8.99
N ALA A 41 0.48 2.45 -7.87
CA ALA A 41 -0.03 2.16 -6.53
C ALA A 41 -1.48 2.63 -6.33
N TYR A 42 -1.84 3.78 -6.91
CA TYR A 42 -3.22 4.24 -6.93
C TYR A 42 -4.13 3.29 -7.71
N LEU A 43 -3.73 2.84 -8.90
CA LEU A 43 -4.53 1.90 -9.71
C LEU A 43 -4.79 0.58 -8.96
N ASP A 44 -3.80 0.09 -8.21
CA ASP A 44 -3.97 -1.10 -7.38
C ASP A 44 -4.98 -0.90 -6.24
N MET A 45 -4.99 0.28 -5.62
CA MET A 45 -5.89 0.59 -4.51
C MET A 45 -7.30 0.99 -4.99
N ASN A 46 -7.42 1.67 -6.14
CA ASN A 46 -8.64 2.34 -6.57
C ASN A 46 -9.84 1.40 -6.77
N ARG A 47 -9.59 0.11 -7.01
CA ARG A 47 -10.62 -0.94 -7.11
C ARG A 47 -11.46 -1.09 -5.83
N THR A 48 -10.99 -0.51 -4.72
CA THR A 48 -11.69 -0.50 -3.44
C THR A 48 -12.52 0.76 -3.19
N LEU A 49 -12.40 1.78 -4.07
CA LEU A 49 -13.13 3.03 -3.96
C LEU A 49 -14.53 2.92 -4.56
N LYS A 50 -15.48 3.65 -3.96
CA LYS A 50 -16.82 3.84 -4.53
C LYS A 50 -16.96 5.29 -4.96
N PHE A 51 -16.97 5.51 -6.26
CA PHE A 51 -17.22 6.83 -6.84
C PHE A 51 -18.71 7.08 -6.94
N ASN A 52 -19.11 8.32 -6.66
CA ASN A 52 -20.48 8.76 -6.85
C ASN A 52 -20.90 8.65 -8.32
N ASN A 53 -22.14 8.23 -8.59
CA ASN A 53 -22.65 8.10 -9.95
C ASN A 53 -22.63 9.42 -10.74
N ALA A 54 -22.74 10.57 -10.06
CA ALA A 54 -22.65 11.90 -10.67
C ALA A 54 -21.19 12.39 -10.87
N CYS A 55 -20.19 11.61 -10.45
CA CYS A 55 -18.78 11.93 -10.62
C CYS A 55 -18.33 11.64 -12.06
N GLU A 56 -17.86 12.68 -12.74
CA GLU A 56 -17.38 12.59 -14.11
C GLU A 56 -15.95 12.02 -14.16
N ALA A 57 -15.55 11.49 -15.32
CA ALA A 57 -14.20 10.96 -15.52
C ALA A 57 -13.09 12.00 -15.20
N LYS A 58 -13.34 13.28 -15.50
CA LYS A 58 -12.41 14.38 -15.18
C LYS A 58 -12.20 14.57 -13.68
N ASP A 59 -13.25 14.36 -12.88
CA ASP A 59 -13.19 14.49 -11.43
C ASP A 59 -12.42 13.31 -10.83
N ARG A 60 -12.65 12.08 -11.33
CA ARG A 60 -11.84 10.91 -10.94
C ARG A 60 -10.37 11.08 -11.30
N LYS A 61 -10.08 11.64 -12.48
CA LYS A 61 -8.71 11.93 -12.92
C LYS A 61 -8.05 12.97 -12.02
N SER A 62 -8.74 14.05 -11.67
CA SER A 62 -8.17 15.09 -10.82
C SER A 62 -8.08 14.64 -9.34
N PHE A 63 -8.96 13.76 -8.86
CA PHE A 63 -8.79 13.04 -7.59
C PHE A 63 -7.50 12.23 -7.58
N CYS A 64 -7.35 11.34 -8.57
CA CYS A 64 -6.15 10.53 -8.77
C CYS A 64 -4.88 11.41 -8.78
N HIS A 65 -4.87 12.44 -9.64
CA HIS A 65 -3.74 13.37 -9.74
C HIS A 65 -3.40 14.02 -8.39
N SER A 66 -4.39 14.46 -7.62
CA SER A 66 -4.14 15.11 -6.33
C SER A 66 -3.52 14.16 -5.31
N ILE A 67 -3.99 12.91 -5.26
CA ILE A 67 -3.48 11.88 -4.36
C ILE A 67 -2.06 11.47 -4.78
N CYS A 68 -1.84 11.20 -6.07
CA CYS A 68 -0.51 10.83 -6.59
C CYS A 68 0.50 11.96 -6.40
N LYS A 69 0.12 13.22 -6.69
CA LYS A 69 0.99 14.38 -6.50
C LYS A 69 1.43 14.53 -5.05
N LEU A 70 0.49 14.45 -4.10
CA LEU A 70 0.81 14.51 -2.67
C LEU A 70 1.78 13.39 -2.27
N MET A 71 1.52 12.15 -2.69
CA MET A 71 2.43 11.03 -2.40
C MET A 71 3.83 11.27 -2.97
N THR A 72 3.92 11.76 -4.22
CA THR A 72 5.19 12.08 -4.86
C THR A 72 5.97 13.12 -4.07
N GLU A 73 5.32 14.22 -3.68
CA GLU A 73 5.95 15.29 -2.91
C GLU A 73 6.43 14.81 -1.53
N GLU A 74 5.62 14.04 -0.80
CA GLU A 74 5.95 13.56 0.54
C GLU A 74 7.06 12.49 0.51
N VAL A 75 7.05 11.61 -0.48
CA VAL A 75 8.12 10.62 -0.69
C VAL A 75 9.42 11.30 -1.13
N LEU A 76 9.36 12.32 -1.98
CA LEU A 76 10.55 13.06 -2.38
C LEU A 76 11.20 13.79 -1.19
N LYS A 77 10.40 14.35 -0.28
CA LYS A 77 10.88 14.92 0.99
C LYS A 77 11.51 13.87 1.89
N MET A 78 10.83 12.73 2.06
CA MET A 78 11.34 11.58 2.82
C MET A 78 12.72 11.15 2.33
N LEU A 79 12.92 11.04 1.01
CA LEU A 79 14.21 10.69 0.43
C LEU A 79 15.35 11.72 0.68
N LYS A 80 15.03 12.95 1.09
CA LYS A 80 16.01 14.01 1.40
C LYS A 80 16.31 14.08 2.90
N ASP A 81 15.27 13.95 3.72
CA ASP A 81 15.32 14.35 5.13
C ASP A 81 15.16 13.18 6.12
N SER A 82 14.92 11.95 5.64
CA SER A 82 14.53 10.86 6.54
C SER A 82 15.67 10.27 7.36
N ASP A 83 15.45 10.34 8.66
CA ASP A 83 16.01 9.46 9.67
C ASP A 83 15.14 8.19 9.81
N ILE A 84 15.79 7.03 9.98
CA ILE A 84 15.12 5.74 10.14
C ILE A 84 14.14 5.74 11.32
N ASP A 85 14.48 6.47 12.39
CA ASP A 85 13.68 6.56 13.61
C ASP A 85 12.40 7.40 13.42
N GLN A 86 12.35 8.22 12.36
CA GLN A 86 11.20 9.08 12.06
C GLN A 86 10.25 8.48 11.03
N PHE A 87 10.58 7.31 10.45
CA PHE A 87 9.80 6.72 9.37
C PHE A 87 8.33 6.47 9.74
N ASP A 88 8.07 5.87 10.92
CA ASP A 88 6.70 5.56 11.35
C ASP A 88 5.87 6.83 11.58
N ALA A 89 6.50 7.91 12.07
CA ALA A 89 5.85 9.20 12.26
C ALA A 89 5.52 9.86 10.91
N TRP A 90 6.50 9.90 10.01
CA TRP A 90 6.32 10.39 8.64
C TRP A 90 5.19 9.63 7.92
N HIS A 91 5.24 8.29 7.94
CA HIS A 91 4.25 7.44 7.28
C HIS A 91 2.84 7.74 7.77
N ARG A 92 2.66 7.86 9.08
CA ARG A 92 1.39 8.19 9.71
C ARG A 92 0.87 9.55 9.28
N ASP A 93 1.73 10.57 9.30
CA ASP A 93 1.34 11.93 8.94
C ASP A 93 1.04 12.04 7.44
N THR A 94 1.81 11.38 6.57
CA THR A 94 1.51 11.28 5.14
C THR A 94 0.18 10.57 4.88
N CYS A 95 -0.12 9.46 5.56
CA CYS A 95 -1.41 8.78 5.44
C CYS A 95 -2.58 9.69 5.85
N ARG A 96 -2.45 10.43 6.95
CA ARG A 96 -3.45 11.42 7.39
C ARG A 96 -3.63 12.55 6.37
N GLN A 97 -2.55 13.02 5.75
CA GLN A 97 -2.62 14.02 4.68
C GLN A 97 -3.33 13.49 3.43
N ILE A 98 -3.08 12.23 3.04
CA ILE A 98 -3.77 11.55 1.93
C ILE A 98 -5.27 11.49 2.21
N ILE A 99 -5.67 11.03 3.40
CA ILE A 99 -7.09 10.97 3.80
C ILE A 99 -7.70 12.38 3.78
N LYS A 100 -7.04 13.38 4.39
CA LYS A 100 -7.49 14.78 4.39
C LYS A 100 -7.67 15.33 2.98
N THR A 101 -6.79 14.96 2.05
CA THR A 101 -6.88 15.35 0.63
C THR A 101 -8.06 14.66 -0.03
N ALA A 102 -8.26 13.37 0.23
CA ALA A 102 -9.40 12.63 -0.30
C ALA A 102 -10.74 13.19 0.21
N THR A 103 -10.82 13.60 1.48
CA THR A 103 -12.04 14.17 2.07
C THR A 103 -12.36 15.57 1.58
N LYS A 104 -11.38 16.34 1.08
CA LYS A 104 -11.60 17.67 0.46
C LYS A 104 -12.19 17.57 -0.96
N TYR A 105 -12.00 16.42 -1.59
CA TYR A 105 -12.43 16.16 -2.96
C TYR A 105 -13.95 16.00 -3.22
N PRO A 106 -14.88 16.45 -2.35
CA PRO A 106 -16.30 16.59 -2.69
C PRO A 106 -16.98 17.93 -2.38
N GLU A 107 -16.27 18.99 -1.98
CA GLU A 107 -16.92 20.25 -1.52
C GLU A 107 -16.71 21.46 -2.44
N LEU A 108 -15.63 21.49 -3.24
CA LEU A 108 -15.26 22.64 -4.07
C LEU A 108 -16.20 22.92 -5.25
N LYS A 109 -17.12 22.00 -5.58
CA LYS A 109 -18.09 22.12 -6.69
C LYS A 109 -19.50 21.67 -6.30
N GLY A 110 -19.80 21.53 -5.01
CA GLY A 110 -21.09 21.04 -4.51
C GLY A 110 -21.45 19.57 -4.85
N LYS A 111 -20.53 18.80 -5.46
CA LYS A 111 -20.72 17.39 -5.83
C LYS A 111 -19.77 16.48 -5.07
N LYS A 112 -20.31 15.38 -4.56
CA LYS A 112 -19.51 14.34 -3.88
C LYS A 112 -18.77 13.47 -4.90
N VAL A 113 -17.44 13.36 -4.82
CA VAL A 113 -16.67 12.46 -5.71
C VAL A 113 -16.68 11.03 -5.21
N LEU A 114 -16.49 10.83 -3.91
CA LEU A 114 -16.59 9.53 -3.27
C LEU A 114 -17.92 9.39 -2.52
N ASP A 115 -18.57 8.25 -2.68
CA ASP A 115 -19.71 7.88 -1.86
C ASP A 115 -19.26 7.47 -0.46
N ARG A 116 -20.18 7.51 0.51
CA ARG A 116 -19.93 6.84 1.79
C ARG A 116 -19.75 5.35 1.52
N ILE A 117 -18.70 4.78 2.09
CA ILE A 117 -18.46 3.36 2.00
C ILE A 117 -19.19 2.72 3.17
N GLU A 118 -20.46 2.37 2.96
CA GLU A 118 -21.21 1.57 3.93
C GLU A 118 -20.47 0.25 4.18
N ASN A 119 -20.19 -0.03 5.45
CA ASN A 119 -19.62 -1.30 5.85
C ASN A 119 -20.05 -1.66 7.26
N ARG A 120 -20.01 -2.97 7.58
CA ARG A 120 -20.45 -3.50 8.89
C ARG A 120 -19.59 -3.08 10.09
N TYR A 121 -18.55 -2.28 9.89
CA TYR A 121 -17.54 -1.88 10.87
C TYR A 121 -17.55 -0.35 11.12
N ASP A 122 -17.84 0.45 10.09
CA ASP A 122 -18.06 1.89 10.13
C ASP A 122 -18.92 2.32 8.93
N ASN A 123 -19.96 3.12 9.18
CA ASN A 123 -20.91 3.60 8.18
C ASN A 123 -20.63 5.04 7.70
N SER A 124 -19.49 5.62 8.06
CA SER A 124 -19.28 7.07 7.91
C SER A 124 -18.16 7.48 6.96
N GLU A 125 -17.14 6.65 6.75
CA GLU A 125 -15.96 7.07 5.97
C GLU A 125 -16.11 6.91 4.45
N ARG A 126 -15.41 7.77 3.72
CA ARG A 126 -15.33 7.77 2.25
C ARG A 126 -13.99 7.28 1.72
N PHE A 127 -12.96 7.33 2.57
CA PHE A 127 -11.60 6.94 2.28
C PHE A 127 -10.94 6.54 3.60
N TYR A 128 -10.58 5.27 3.75
CA TYR A 128 -10.06 4.73 5.01
C TYR A 128 -8.55 4.83 5.10
N TYR A 129 -8.02 4.75 6.32
CA TYR A 129 -6.59 4.67 6.57
C TYR A 129 -5.95 3.47 5.85
N GLY A 130 -6.64 2.34 5.83
CA GLY A 130 -6.23 1.14 5.10
C GLY A 130 -6.02 1.35 3.58
N GLN A 131 -6.72 2.29 2.96
CA GLN A 131 -6.53 2.67 1.56
C GLN A 131 -5.32 3.61 1.40
N ALA A 132 -5.19 4.60 2.29
CA ALA A 132 -4.06 5.53 2.30
C ALA A 132 -2.73 4.77 2.41
N GLN A 133 -2.62 3.88 3.41
CA GLN A 133 -1.41 3.10 3.63
C GLN A 133 -1.09 2.17 2.46
N LYS A 134 -2.09 1.53 1.83
CA LYS A 134 -1.84 0.61 0.71
C LYS A 134 -1.26 1.38 -0.46
N CYS A 135 -1.80 2.56 -0.73
CA CYS A 135 -1.31 3.43 -1.80
C CYS A 135 0.14 3.90 -1.53
N LEU A 136 0.44 4.35 -0.30
CA LEU A 136 1.78 4.79 0.07
C LEU A 136 2.80 3.62 0.06
N ASN A 137 2.45 2.49 0.67
CA ASN A 137 3.35 1.33 0.77
C ASN A 137 3.64 0.70 -0.59
N MET A 138 2.64 0.63 -1.48
CA MET A 138 2.86 0.15 -2.85
C MET A 138 3.71 1.13 -3.65
N THR A 139 3.59 2.44 -3.44
CA THR A 139 4.48 3.43 -4.06
C THR A 139 5.94 3.12 -3.72
N ILE A 140 6.24 2.95 -2.43
CA ILE A 140 7.60 2.63 -1.97
C ILE A 140 8.05 1.25 -2.50
N LYS A 141 7.16 0.25 -2.55
CA LYS A 141 7.47 -1.07 -3.12
C LYS A 141 7.82 -0.98 -4.61
N TYR A 142 7.09 -0.20 -5.39
CA TYR A 142 7.43 -0.01 -6.79
C TYR A 142 8.76 0.72 -6.96
N MET A 143 9.06 1.72 -6.13
CA MET A 143 10.38 2.36 -6.11
C MET A 143 11.50 1.39 -5.72
N TRP A 144 11.24 0.43 -4.84
CA TRP A 144 12.18 -0.65 -4.53
C TRP A 144 12.43 -1.54 -5.75
N ILE A 145 11.36 -1.92 -6.46
CA ILE A 145 11.45 -2.72 -7.70
C ILE A 145 12.24 -1.98 -8.79
N THR A 146 12.13 -0.66 -8.90
CA THR A 146 12.88 0.09 -9.93
C THR A 146 14.38 0.10 -9.71
N GLY A 147 14.86 -0.17 -8.49
CA GLY A 147 16.28 -0.16 -8.14
C GLY A 147 16.95 1.22 -8.12
N LYS A 148 16.29 2.28 -8.61
CA LYS A 148 16.84 3.64 -8.74
C LYS A 148 17.30 4.23 -7.40
N TRP A 149 16.65 3.85 -6.30
CA TRP A 149 16.98 4.31 -4.94
C TRP A 149 17.58 3.24 -4.02
N ASN A 150 18.16 2.17 -4.57
CA ASN A 150 18.66 1.04 -3.77
C ASN A 150 19.48 1.46 -2.54
N LYS A 151 20.43 2.38 -2.69
CA LYS A 151 21.26 2.83 -1.56
C LYS A 151 20.44 3.49 -0.43
N LYS A 152 19.47 4.35 -0.79
CA LYS A 152 18.63 5.07 0.20
C LYS A 152 17.60 4.13 0.81
N LEU A 153 16.88 3.37 -0.01
CA LEU A 153 15.84 2.46 0.46
C LEU A 153 16.42 1.33 1.31
N GLN A 154 17.64 0.85 1.01
CA GLN A 154 18.33 -0.16 1.83
C GLN A 154 18.44 0.21 3.31
N LEU A 155 18.66 1.49 3.62
CA LEU A 155 18.73 1.99 4.99
C LEU A 155 17.35 1.95 5.68
N LEU A 156 16.28 2.13 4.92
CA LEU A 156 14.90 2.15 5.42
C LEU A 156 14.25 0.77 5.44
N LEU A 157 14.80 -0.22 4.72
CA LEU A 157 14.24 -1.58 4.63
C LEU A 157 13.82 -2.18 5.99
N PRO A 158 14.55 -2.00 7.11
CA PRO A 158 14.14 -2.54 8.41
C PRO A 158 12.84 -1.93 8.96
N VAL A 159 12.51 -0.69 8.59
CA VAL A 159 11.36 0.06 9.10
C VAL A 159 10.24 0.25 8.07
N LEU A 160 10.46 -0.05 6.79
CA LEU A 160 9.40 0.01 5.78
C LEU A 160 8.17 -0.79 6.21
N HIS A 161 7.00 -0.20 6.02
CA HIS A 161 5.74 -0.89 6.28
C HIS A 161 5.42 -1.89 5.17
N VAL A 162 4.87 -3.04 5.55
CA VAL A 162 4.37 -4.06 4.61
C VAL A 162 3.14 -3.53 3.86
N PRO A 163 3.07 -3.61 2.52
CA PRO A 163 1.85 -3.30 1.76
C PRO A 163 0.72 -4.31 2.03
N VAL A 164 -0.07 -4.11 3.10
CA VAL A 164 -1.08 -5.09 3.52
C VAL A 164 -2.22 -5.25 2.52
N ASP A 165 -2.52 -6.49 2.15
CA ASP A 165 -3.74 -6.89 1.46
C ASP A 165 -4.26 -8.24 1.96
N SER A 166 -5.24 -8.83 1.27
CA SER A 166 -5.83 -10.10 1.69
C SER A 166 -4.86 -11.28 1.63
N TYR A 167 -3.76 -11.21 0.86
CA TYR A 167 -2.75 -12.28 0.81
C TYR A 167 -1.89 -12.23 2.07
N ILE A 168 -1.49 -11.04 2.48
CA ILE A 168 -0.71 -10.83 3.71
C ILE A 168 -1.54 -11.19 4.95
N ILE A 169 -2.81 -10.80 4.99
CA ILE A 169 -3.69 -11.20 6.10
C ILE A 169 -3.84 -12.73 6.16
N GLU A 170 -3.99 -13.40 5.01
CA GLU A 170 -4.07 -14.86 4.96
C GLU A 170 -2.78 -15.53 5.44
N ALA A 171 -1.61 -15.01 5.04
CA ALA A 171 -0.34 -15.55 5.48
C ALA A 171 -0.16 -15.45 7.01
N VAL A 172 -0.46 -14.28 7.58
CA VAL A 172 -0.43 -14.07 9.02
C VAL A 172 -1.44 -14.99 9.71
N TRP A 173 -2.65 -15.13 9.16
CA TRP A 173 -3.65 -16.07 9.68
C TRP A 173 -3.15 -17.52 9.69
N ASN A 174 -2.45 -17.95 8.65
CA ASN A 174 -1.94 -19.31 8.52
C ASN A 174 -0.65 -19.56 9.31
N THR A 175 -0.09 -18.54 9.97
CA THR A 175 1.13 -18.66 10.76
C THR A 175 0.80 -18.86 12.24
N ASP A 176 1.31 -19.93 12.83
CA ASP A 176 1.15 -20.21 14.26
C ASP A 176 1.98 -19.22 15.12
N GLY A 177 1.43 -18.77 16.24
CA GLY A 177 2.09 -17.83 17.15
C GLY A 177 1.99 -16.35 16.71
N TRP A 178 1.22 -16.05 15.67
CA TRP A 178 0.98 -14.70 15.12
C TRP A 178 -0.46 -14.21 15.40
N GLU A 179 -1.13 -14.78 16.39
CA GLU A 179 -2.50 -14.43 16.79
C GLU A 179 -2.66 -12.95 17.16
N ASP A 180 -1.67 -12.38 17.85
CA ASP A 180 -1.57 -10.97 18.26
C ASP A 180 -1.48 -10.01 17.06
N VAL A 181 -0.94 -10.46 15.92
CA VAL A 181 -0.88 -9.64 14.71
C VAL A 181 -2.27 -9.38 14.13
N ILE A 182 -3.19 -10.35 14.24
CA ILE A 182 -4.54 -10.23 13.66
C ILE A 182 -5.62 -9.83 14.66
N GLU A 183 -5.31 -9.79 15.97
CA GLU A 183 -6.30 -9.53 17.02
C GLU A 183 -7.08 -8.22 16.79
N GLY A 184 -6.37 -7.13 16.48
CA GLY A 184 -6.97 -5.81 16.26
C GLY A 184 -7.85 -5.71 15.01
N ILE A 185 -7.78 -6.67 14.10
CA ILE A 185 -8.51 -6.67 12.82
C ILE A 185 -9.60 -7.75 12.78
N LEU A 186 -9.83 -8.51 13.85
CA LEU A 186 -10.93 -9.44 13.92
C LEU A 186 -12.27 -8.70 13.93
N VAL A 187 -13.27 -9.27 13.25
CA VAL A 187 -14.65 -8.82 13.38
C VAL A 187 -15.13 -9.11 14.80
N LYS A 188 -15.99 -8.23 15.34
CA LYS A 188 -16.59 -8.40 16.66
C LYS A 188 -17.13 -9.83 16.84
N ASP A 189 -16.83 -10.43 18.00
CA ASP A 189 -17.22 -11.78 18.41
C ASP A 189 -16.65 -12.92 17.52
N LYS A 190 -15.68 -12.62 16.65
CA LYS A 190 -14.92 -13.62 15.89
C LYS A 190 -13.56 -13.86 16.53
N ARG A 191 -13.04 -15.07 16.31
CA ARG A 191 -11.71 -15.50 16.74
C ARG A 191 -10.98 -16.20 15.60
N LYS A 192 -9.64 -16.22 15.67
CA LYS A 192 -8.82 -17.07 14.81
C LYS A 192 -9.22 -18.53 15.04
N SER A 193 -9.71 -19.19 13.99
CA SER A 193 -10.02 -20.62 14.04
C SER A 193 -10.17 -21.21 12.64
N GLY A 194 -9.59 -22.39 12.43
CA GLY A 194 -9.64 -23.08 11.15
C GLY A 194 -8.96 -22.30 10.02
N GLN A 195 -9.35 -22.63 8.78
CA GLN A 195 -8.84 -21.98 7.58
C GLN A 195 -9.20 -20.49 7.53
N PHE A 196 -8.35 -19.73 6.83
CA PHE A 196 -8.57 -18.30 6.62
C PHE A 196 -9.94 -18.02 6.01
N ASN A 197 -10.66 -17.07 6.60
CA ASN A 197 -11.96 -16.62 6.11
C ASN A 197 -12.01 -15.10 6.19
N SER A 198 -12.13 -14.46 5.03
CA SER A 198 -12.17 -13.00 4.90
C SER A 198 -13.33 -12.34 5.65
N ASN A 199 -14.40 -13.08 6.01
CA ASN A 199 -15.51 -12.58 6.83
C ASN A 199 -15.19 -12.54 8.34
N LYS A 200 -14.09 -13.15 8.79
CA LYS A 200 -13.66 -13.11 10.20
C LYS A 200 -12.77 -11.92 10.51
N VAL A 201 -12.30 -11.20 9.49
CA VAL A 201 -11.45 -10.02 9.62
C VAL A 201 -12.09 -8.81 8.96
N VAL A 202 -11.78 -7.62 9.47
CA VAL A 202 -12.06 -6.35 8.79
C VAL A 202 -11.19 -6.31 7.53
N PRO A 203 -11.77 -6.06 6.34
CA PRO A 203 -10.98 -5.92 5.11
C PRO A 203 -9.93 -4.82 5.26
N TRP A 204 -8.71 -5.06 4.78
CA TRP A 204 -7.60 -4.09 4.85
C TRP A 204 -7.99 -2.70 4.35
N SER A 205 -8.85 -2.60 3.32
CA SER A 205 -9.27 -1.33 2.74
C SER A 205 -10.25 -0.54 3.61
N LYS A 206 -10.63 -1.08 4.78
CA LYS A 206 -11.57 -0.52 5.76
C LYS A 206 -10.92 -0.36 7.14
N TRP A 207 -9.60 -0.55 7.25
CA TRP A 207 -8.91 -0.37 8.52
C TRP A 207 -8.84 1.10 8.91
N ASN A 208 -9.09 1.38 10.18
CA ASN A 208 -8.75 2.65 10.79
C ASN A 208 -7.25 2.72 11.12
N GLU A 209 -6.80 3.89 11.56
CA GLU A 209 -5.39 4.14 11.90
C GLU A 209 -4.85 3.16 12.96
N LYS A 210 -5.60 2.93 14.04
CA LYS A 210 -5.17 2.07 15.14
C LYS A 210 -4.99 0.63 14.68
N GLN A 211 -5.96 0.08 13.96
CA GLN A 211 -5.90 -1.28 13.43
C GLN A 211 -4.65 -1.49 12.57
N TYR A 212 -4.35 -0.51 11.71
CA TYR A 212 -3.18 -0.56 10.86
C TYR A 212 -1.87 -0.50 11.65
N ILE A 213 -1.73 0.47 12.56
CA ILE A 213 -0.49 0.66 13.34
C ILE A 213 -0.22 -0.57 14.21
N ASP A 214 -1.24 -1.08 14.90
CA ASP A 214 -1.09 -2.27 15.75
C ASP A 214 -0.68 -3.48 14.91
N PHE A 215 -1.29 -3.68 13.73
CA PHE A 215 -0.92 -4.76 12.81
C PHE A 215 0.54 -4.65 12.35
N GLN A 216 0.99 -3.47 11.90
CA GLN A 216 2.38 -3.27 11.45
C GLN A 216 3.38 -3.48 12.58
N LYS A 217 3.09 -2.95 13.78
CA LYS A 217 3.95 -3.08 14.96
C LYS A 217 4.10 -4.54 15.37
N ASN A 218 2.98 -5.25 15.48
CA ASN A 218 3.00 -6.66 15.87
C ASN A 218 3.67 -7.52 14.80
N LEU A 219 3.37 -7.28 13.52
CA LEU A 219 4.02 -7.96 12.40
C LEU A 219 5.54 -7.76 12.44
N ARG A 220 6.01 -6.51 12.53
CA ARG A 220 7.44 -6.18 12.61
C ARG A 220 8.10 -6.84 13.82
N GLY A 221 7.38 -6.93 14.95
CA GLY A 221 7.85 -7.65 16.14
C GLY A 221 7.98 -9.17 15.97
N LYS A 222 7.22 -9.79 15.06
CA LYS A 222 7.35 -11.22 14.72
C LYS A 222 8.43 -11.51 13.69
N LEU A 223 8.69 -10.55 12.79
CA LEU A 223 9.78 -10.67 11.84
C LEU A 223 11.10 -10.70 12.62
N LYS A 224 11.88 -11.77 12.42
CA LYS A 224 13.21 -11.88 13.02
C LYS A 224 14.05 -10.67 12.58
N THR A 225 15.01 -10.23 13.39
CA THR A 225 15.86 -9.05 13.12
C THR A 225 16.55 -9.06 11.75
N GLN A 226 16.75 -10.24 11.15
CA GLN A 226 17.36 -10.41 9.83
C GLN A 226 16.38 -10.34 8.65
N GLN A 227 15.07 -10.36 8.91
CA GLN A 227 14.07 -10.39 7.86
C GLN A 227 13.41 -9.03 7.69
N LYS A 228 13.80 -8.32 6.62
CA LYS A 228 13.23 -7.01 6.30
C LYS A 228 11.76 -7.16 5.87
N PRO A 229 10.85 -6.30 6.36
CA PRO A 229 9.44 -6.31 6.04
C PRO A 229 9.08 -6.51 4.56
N ILE A 230 9.70 -5.75 3.65
CA ILE A 230 9.35 -5.81 2.23
C ILE A 230 9.79 -7.12 1.57
N GLU A 231 10.96 -7.64 1.95
CA GLU A 231 11.48 -8.91 1.43
C GLU A 231 10.65 -10.09 1.95
N TRP A 232 10.19 -10.01 3.22
CA TRP A 232 9.20 -10.96 3.75
C TRP A 232 7.90 -10.90 2.98
N GLU A 233 7.38 -9.70 2.72
CA GLU A 233 6.12 -9.48 2.01
C GLU A 233 6.17 -10.09 0.61
N GLU A 234 7.22 -9.84 -0.16
CA GLU A 234 7.37 -10.36 -1.53
C GLU A 234 7.34 -11.89 -1.56
N LYS A 235 8.13 -12.53 -0.71
CA LYS A 235 8.18 -14.00 -0.61
C LYS A 235 6.82 -14.57 -0.19
N THR A 236 6.24 -14.00 0.85
CA THR A 236 4.97 -14.44 1.45
C THR A 236 3.81 -14.28 0.47
N TRP A 237 3.76 -13.16 -0.25
CA TRP A 237 2.73 -12.90 -1.24
C TRP A 237 2.76 -13.94 -2.37
N ILE A 238 3.96 -14.28 -2.88
CA ILE A 238 4.13 -15.32 -3.91
C ILE A 238 3.66 -16.69 -3.42
N GLU A 239 3.95 -17.04 -2.17
CA GLU A 239 3.54 -18.32 -1.57
C GLU A 239 2.01 -18.43 -1.51
N ILE A 240 1.31 -17.42 -0.98
CA ILE A 240 -0.16 -17.40 -0.93
C ILE A 240 -0.77 -17.32 -2.33
N ALA A 241 -0.15 -16.59 -3.26
CA ALA A 241 -0.64 -16.50 -4.64
C ALA A 241 -0.63 -17.85 -5.36
N LYS A 242 0.41 -18.66 -5.15
CA LYS A 242 0.44 -20.04 -5.66
C LYS A 242 -0.65 -20.91 -5.03
N GLN A 243 -0.89 -20.76 -3.73
CA GLN A 243 -1.94 -21.51 -3.04
C GLN A 243 -3.34 -21.18 -3.56
N ARG A 244 -3.63 -19.91 -3.85
CA ARG A 244 -4.94 -19.48 -4.40
C ARG A 244 -5.15 -19.82 -5.87
N ALA A 245 -4.08 -20.07 -6.61
CA ALA A 245 -4.15 -20.45 -8.02
C ALA A 245 -4.38 -21.96 -8.24
N ASN A 246 -4.12 -22.76 -7.21
CA ASN A 246 -4.36 -24.20 -7.17
C ASN A 246 -5.74 -24.51 -6.58
#